data_AF-A0A5E4IGJ0-F1
#
_entry.id   AF-A0A5E4IGJ0-F1
#
_cell.length_a   1.000
_cell.length_b   1.000
_cell.length_c   1.000
_cell.angle_alpha   90.00
_cell.angle_beta   90.00
_cell.angle_gamma   90.00
#
_symmetry.space_group_name_H-M   'P 1'
#
loop_
_entity.id
_entity.type
_entity.pdbx_description
1 polymer ?
#
loop_
_entity_poly.entity_id
_entity_poly.type
_entity_poly.pdbx_seq_one_letter_code
_entity_poly.pdbx_strand_id
1 'polypeptide(L)' 'MLGGEIFVHGHAGSYACARMKCGSIYARSCRAVPPAKEHPLNQNELATLIRVFELNPIHALIYKRWGL' A
#
# COMPACT_ATOMS: atom_id res chain seq x y z
N MET A 1 -7.55 7.65 8.04
CA MET A 1 -7.53 6.21 8.36
C MET A 1 -7.21 6.03 9.84
N LEU A 2 -7.98 5.23 10.56
CA LEU A 2 -7.82 4.98 12.01
C LEU A 2 -7.17 3.62 12.30
N GLY A 3 -7.15 2.70 11.35
CA GLY A 3 -6.54 1.37 11.43
C GLY A 3 -6.95 0.50 10.23
N GLY A 4 -6.32 -0.67 10.09
CA GLY A 4 -6.61 -1.65 9.03
C GLY A 4 -5.64 -1.61 7.84
N GLU A 5 -6.04 -2.27 6.76
CA GLU A 5 -5.28 -2.41 5.53
C GLU A 5 -6.16 -2.00 4.34
N ILE A 6 -5.62 -1.20 3.42
CA ILE A 6 -6.32 -0.77 2.21
C ILE A 6 -5.51 -1.23 1.00
N PHE A 7 -6.17 -1.94 0.09
CA PHE A 7 -5.57 -2.45 -1.13
C PHE A 7 -6.09 -1.68 -2.33
N VAL A 8 -5.21 -0.99 -3.05
CA VAL A 8 -5.52 -0.22 -4.26
C VAL A 8 -4.82 -0.83 -5.46
N HIS A 9 -5.58 -1.31 -6.46
CA HIS A 9 -5.04 -2.04 -7.63
C HIS A 9 -4.14 -1.18 -8.57
N GLY A 10 -3.98 0.12 -8.29
CA GLY A 10 -3.30 1.07 -9.16
C GLY A 10 -2.67 2.25 -8.40
N HIS A 11 -2.86 3.46 -8.92
CA HIS A 11 -2.38 4.69 -8.32
C HIS A 11 -3.37 5.18 -7.24
N ALA A 12 -2.92 5.37 -6.00
CA ALA A 12 -3.77 5.76 -4.87
C ALA A 12 -4.02 7.28 -4.77
N GLY A 13 -3.59 8.05 -5.77
CA GLY A 13 -3.85 9.48 -5.88
C GLY A 13 -2.77 10.36 -5.25
N SER A 14 -3.05 11.66 -5.27
CA SER A 14 -2.25 12.69 -4.60
C SER A 14 -2.81 12.97 -3.22
N TYR A 15 -1.94 13.33 -2.27
CA TYR A 15 -2.30 13.56 -0.86
C TYR A 15 -2.84 12.31 -0.15
N ALA A 16 -2.39 11.13 -0.57
CA ALA A 16 -2.72 9.87 0.09
C ALA A 16 -2.22 9.88 1.55
N CYS A 17 -2.85 9.09 2.41
CA CYS A 17 -2.54 9.02 3.84
C CYS A 17 -2.77 10.34 4.62
N ALA A 18 -3.45 11.34 4.05
CA ALA A 18 -3.79 12.56 4.78
C ALA A 18 -4.57 12.24 6.08
N ARG A 19 -4.12 12.80 7.20
CA ARG A 19 -4.67 12.57 8.54
C ARG A 19 -4.70 11.09 8.95
N MET A 20 -3.82 10.26 8.40
CA MET A 20 -3.64 8.88 8.85
C MET A 20 -3.15 8.84 10.30
N LYS A 21 -3.74 7.96 11.10
CA LYS A 21 -3.37 7.73 12.51
C LYS A 21 -2.76 6.34 12.75
N CYS A 22 -3.18 5.35 11.97
CA CYS A 22 -2.66 3.98 11.97
C CYS A 22 -3.11 3.26 10.69
N GLY A 23 -2.51 2.10 10.40
CA GLY A 23 -2.85 1.20 9.29
C GLY A 23 -1.78 1.09 8.21
N SER A 24 -2.13 0.48 7.08
CA SER A 24 -1.28 0.42 5.89
C SER A 24 -2.09 0.52 4.60
N ILE A 25 -1.52 1.19 3.61
CA ILE A 25 -2.08 1.30 2.26
C ILE A 25 -1.12 0.63 1.29
N TYR A 26 -1.64 -0.30 0.49
CA TYR A 26 -0.89 -1.01 -0.54
C TYR A 26 -1.33 -0.54 -1.92
N ALA A 27 -0.40 0.01 -2.70
CA ALA A 27 -0.68 0.55 -4.03
C ALA A 27 0.55 0.42 -4.94
N ARG A 28 0.39 0.63 -6.26
CA ARG A 28 1.54 0.68 -7.19
C ARG A 28 2.31 1.98 -7.04
N SER A 29 1.60 3.06 -6.74
CA SER A 29 2.16 4.40 -6.56
C SER A 29 1.19 5.29 -5.79
N CYS A 30 1.74 6.22 -5.02
CA CYS A 30 0.97 7.30 -4.42
C CYS A 30 1.88 8.50 -4.10
N ARG A 31 1.28 9.67 -3.93
CA ARG A 31 1.95 10.81 -3.27
C ARG A 31 1.39 10.96 -1.87
N ALA A 32 2.06 10.32 -0.90
CA ALA A 32 1.69 10.36 0.50
C ALA A 32 1.98 11.73 1.12
N VAL A 33 1.15 12.13 2.09
CA VAL A 33 1.43 13.29 2.95
C VAL A 33 2.11 12.80 4.25
N PRO A 34 3.15 13.51 4.73
CA PRO A 34 3.73 13.24 6.05
C PRO A 34 2.64 13.19 7.14
N PRO A 35 2.77 12.29 8.13
CA PRO A 35 3.98 11.54 8.48
C PRO A 35 4.15 10.22 7.73
N ALA A 36 3.19 9.82 6.88
CA ALA A 36 3.24 8.52 6.24
C ALA A 36 4.40 8.42 5.24
N LYS A 37 5.09 7.28 5.25
CA LYS A 37 6.28 6.99 4.44
C LYS A 37 6.04 5.76 3.58
N GLU A 38 6.81 5.70 2.51
CA GLU A 38 6.90 4.51 1.67
C GLU A 38 7.78 3.46 2.35
N HIS A 39 7.34 2.20 2.28
CA HIS A 39 8.07 1.05 2.77
C HIS A 39 8.05 -0.07 1.72
N PRO A 40 9.13 -0.87 1.64
CA PRO A 40 9.10 -2.10 0.85
C PRO A 40 8.09 -3.08 1.42
N LEU A 41 7.56 -3.95 0.56
CA LEU A 41 6.70 -5.06 0.98
C LEU A 41 7.53 -6.16 1.64
N ASN A 42 7.00 -6.73 2.71
CA ASN A 42 7.50 -8.00 3.23
C ASN A 42 6.88 -9.20 2.49
N GLN A 43 7.39 -10.41 2.75
CA GLN A 43 6.93 -11.64 2.07
C GLN A 43 5.44 -11.93 2.31
N ASN A 44 4.93 -11.67 3.52
CA ASN A 44 3.52 -11.92 3.86
C ASN A 44 2.59 -10.94 3.14
N GLU A 45 2.99 -9.67 3.07
CA GLU A 45 2.25 -8.62 2.35
C GLU A 45 2.21 -8.91 0.85
N LEU A 46 3.32 -9.37 0.28
CA LEU A 46 3.40 -9.75 -1.12
C LEU A 46 2.47 -10.94 -1.43
N ALA A 47 2.48 -11.99 -0.60
CA ALA A 47 1.57 -13.12 -0.73
C ALA A 47 0.09 -12.70 -0.62
N THR A 48 -0.19 -11.75 0.27
CA THR A 48 -1.54 -11.18 0.44
C THR A 48 -1.98 -10.42 -0.81
N LEU A 49 -1.12 -9.58 -1.39
CA LEU A 49 -1.40 -8.83 -2.61
C LEU A 49 -1.66 -9.75 -3.82
N ILE A 50 -0.85 -10.80 -3.97
CA ILE A 50 -1.03 -11.83 -5.00
C ILE A 50 -2.42 -12.43 -4.90
N ARG A 51 -2.86 -12.78 -3.68
CA ARG A 51 -4.16 -13.38 -3.44
C ARG A 51 -5.33 -12.40 -3.63
N VAL A 52 -5.21 -11.18 -3.08
CA VAL A 52 -6.29 -10.18 -3.11
C VAL A 52 -6.56 -9.67 -4.52
N PHE A 53 -5.50 -9.53 -5.33
CA PHE A 53 -5.62 -9.00 -6.69
C PHE A 53 -5.46 -10.04 -7.80
N GLU A 54 -5.34 -11.32 -7.43
CA GLU A 54 -5.09 -12.43 -8.37
C GLU A 54 -3.93 -12.14 -9.33
N LEU A 55 -2.86 -11.54 -8.79
CA LEU A 55 -1.71 -11.10 -9.58
C LEU A 55 -0.70 -12.24 -9.73
N ASN A 56 0.01 -12.23 -10.86
CA ASN A 56 1.26 -12.97 -10.96
C ASN A 56 2.28 -12.38 -9.95
N PRO A 57 3.08 -13.20 -9.22
CA PRO A 57 4.10 -12.73 -8.30
C PRO A 57 4.99 -11.58 -8.80
N ILE A 58 5.37 -11.60 -10.08
CA ILE A 58 6.20 -10.53 -10.67
C ILE A 58 5.45 -9.18 -10.68
N HIS A 59 4.14 -9.19 -10.95
CA HIS A 59 3.30 -8.00 -10.92
C HIS A 59 2.98 -7.53 -9.50
N ALA A 60 3.18 -8.34 -8.46
CA ALA A 60 3.03 -7.88 -7.08
C ALA A 60 4.24 -7.05 -6.62
N LEU A 61 5.42 -7.25 -7.21
CA LEU A 61 6.66 -6.55 -6.84
C LEU A 61 6.64 -5.04 -7.13
N ILE A 62 5.76 -4.58 -8.03
CA ILE A 62 5.62 -3.13 -8.32
C ILE A 62 4.78 -2.40 -7.26
N TYR A 63 4.15 -3.14 -6.33
CA TYR A 63 3.41 -2.54 -5.24
C TYR A 63 4.33 -2.15 -4.09
N LYS A 64 3.88 -1.17 -3.32
CA LYS A 64 4.57 -0.70 -2.12
C LYS A 64 3.55 -0.45 -1.03
N ARG A 65 4.06 -0.34 0.20
CA ARG A 65 3.26 -0.02 1.38
C ARG A 65 3.48 1.44 1.78
N TRP A 66 2.41 2.14 2.12
CA TRP A 66 2.47 3.42 2.81
C TRP A 66 1.81 3.33 4.17
N GLY A 67 2.49 3.86 5.18
CA GLY A 67 2.04 3.86 6.57
C GLY A 67 2.85 4.84 7.40
N LEU A 68 2.48 5.03 8.66
CA LEU A 68 3.26 5.84 9.61
C LEU A 68 4.60 5.18 9.96
#